data_AF-A0A2N0NTU6-F1
#
_entry.id   AF-A0A2N0NTU6-F1
#
_cell.length_a   1.000
_cell.length_b   1.000
_cell.length_c   1.000
_cell.angle_alpha   90.00
_cell.angle_beta   90.00
_cell.angle_gamma   90.00
#
_symmetry.space_group_name_H-M   'P 1'
#
loop_
_entity.id
_entity.type
_entity.pdbx_description
1 polymer ?
#
loop_
_entity_poly.entity_id
_entity_poly.type
_entity_poly.pdbx_seq_one_letter_code
_entity_poly.pdbx_strand_id
1 'polypeptide(L)'
;MKNGNEYTYVGFFTETAKNNFLEDGRVKGTLGNFRDLEWLNKLYKTITISVTGIDEKMDINEVIEAVERKLGKMQKISQQGKQYGKINLKLVMEIRCTEEELMNTWGILLKNRMIKIEPINYKNHVIRQRGKISASVIDIPNEIDELEVAKILRQIGARYWYKSNNKNRRSYQMNVYFNNENDRKEAIGRKIKIKDQIFTWFFRAETGGRQQSIF
;
A
#
# COMPACT_ATOMS: atom_id res chain seq x y z
N MET A 1 30.11 20.34 20.58
CA MET A 1 28.73 20.79 20.31
C MET A 1 27.85 19.56 20.09
N LYS A 2 26.78 19.38 20.86
CA LYS A 2 25.65 18.51 20.49
C LYS A 2 24.36 19.30 20.72
N ASN A 3 24.12 20.31 19.87
CA ASN A 3 22.87 21.06 19.83
C ASN A 3 21.82 20.20 19.11
N GLY A 4 21.39 19.11 19.74
CA GLY A 4 20.20 18.38 19.32
C GLY A 4 19.01 18.91 20.11
N ASN A 5 17.93 19.28 19.44
CA ASN A 5 16.68 19.59 20.15
C ASN A 5 16.21 18.32 20.89
N GLU A 6 16.00 18.43 22.20
CA GLU A 6 15.41 17.35 23.01
C GLU A 6 13.89 17.37 22.83
N TYR A 7 13.34 16.31 22.24
CA TYR A 7 11.89 16.15 22.08
C TYR A 7 11.37 15.16 23.12
N THR A 8 10.30 15.53 23.82
CA THR A 8 9.54 14.60 24.67
C THR A 8 8.28 14.16 23.94
N TYR A 9 8.04 12.85 23.91
CA TYR A 9 6.83 12.26 23.32
C TYR A 9 5.81 11.97 24.40
N VAL A 10 4.56 12.37 24.18
CA VAL A 10 3.44 12.11 25.11
C VAL A 10 2.35 11.37 24.35
N GLY A 11 1.96 10.20 24.86
CA GLY A 11 0.88 9.39 24.32
C GLY A 11 -0.39 9.51 25.15
N PHE A 12 -1.56 9.43 24.51
CA PHE A 12 -2.86 9.49 25.17
C PHE A 12 -3.72 8.30 24.77
N PHE A 13 -4.45 7.74 25.72
CA PHE A 13 -5.39 6.65 25.47
C PHE A 13 -6.65 7.12 24.74
N THR A 14 -7.02 8.40 24.86
CA THR A 14 -8.22 8.97 24.20
C THR A 14 -7.94 10.36 23.63
N GLU A 15 -8.68 10.72 22.58
CA GLU A 15 -8.61 12.05 21.99
C GLU A 15 -9.08 13.14 22.97
N THR A 16 -10.06 12.83 23.82
CA THR A 16 -10.51 13.72 24.91
C THR A 16 -9.40 14.01 25.91
N ALA A 17 -8.65 12.98 26.36
CA ALA A 17 -7.54 13.20 27.29
C ALA A 17 -6.42 14.04 26.65
N LYS A 18 -6.13 13.81 25.36
CA LYS A 18 -5.21 14.65 24.58
C LYS A 18 -5.69 16.11 24.56
N ASN A 19 -6.94 16.35 24.19
CA ASN A 19 -7.47 17.70 24.06
C ASN A 19 -7.48 18.44 25.40
N ASN A 20 -7.94 17.79 26.47
CA ASN A 20 -7.91 18.36 27.82
C ASN A 20 -6.48 18.72 28.27
N PHE A 21 -5.49 17.89 27.95
CA PHE A 21 -4.08 18.16 28.27
C PHE A 21 -3.53 19.35 27.47
N LEU A 22 -3.84 19.45 26.17
CA LEU A 22 -3.41 20.55 25.30
C LEU A 22 -4.11 21.87 25.64
N GLU A 23 -5.31 21.82 26.21
CA GLU A 23 -6.09 22.99 26.61
C GLU A 23 -5.74 23.48 28.03
N ASP A 24 -5.08 22.67 28.87
CA ASP A 24 -4.64 23.08 30.20
C ASP A 24 -3.57 24.20 30.11
N GLY A 25 -3.92 25.38 30.60
CA GLY A 25 -3.04 26.55 30.59
C GLY A 25 -1.71 26.34 31.33
N ARG A 26 -1.68 25.46 32.35
CA ARG A 26 -0.45 25.12 33.08
C ARG A 26 0.50 24.32 32.21
N VAL A 27 -0.04 23.43 31.38
CA VAL A 27 0.73 22.60 30.45
C VAL A 27 1.38 23.48 29.38
N LYS A 28 0.61 24.38 28.75
CA LYS A 28 1.16 25.35 27.77
C LYS A 28 2.22 26.26 28.38
N GLY A 29 2.00 26.75 29.61
CA GLY A 29 2.95 27.60 30.31
C GLY A 29 4.26 26.90 30.70
N THR A 30 4.22 25.58 30.91
CA THR A 30 5.38 24.80 31.40
C THR A 30 6.15 24.12 30.26
N LEU A 31 5.45 23.50 29.32
CA LEU A 31 6.03 22.65 28.28
C LEU A 31 6.10 23.36 26.91
N GLY A 32 5.43 24.50 26.76
CA GLY A 32 5.42 25.28 25.52
C GLY A 32 4.51 24.68 24.44
N ASN A 33 4.94 24.82 23.19
CA ASN A 33 4.13 24.44 22.02
C ASN A 33 4.24 22.95 21.70
N PHE A 34 3.09 22.34 21.40
CA PHE A 34 3.00 20.96 20.93
C PHE A 34 2.95 20.89 19.41
N ARG A 35 3.52 19.82 18.86
CA ARG A 35 3.40 19.48 17.44
C ARG A 35 2.82 18.08 17.34
N ASP A 36 1.77 17.93 16.52
CA ASP A 36 1.25 16.62 16.20
C ASP A 36 2.30 15.76 15.49
N LEU A 37 2.42 14.53 15.97
CA LEU A 37 3.23 13.51 15.32
C LEU A 37 2.38 12.86 14.23
N GLU A 38 2.42 13.42 13.02
CA GLU A 38 1.59 12.97 11.88
C GLU A 38 1.76 11.48 11.54
N TRP A 39 2.84 10.84 11.98
CA TRP A 39 3.11 9.42 11.79
C TRP A 39 2.42 8.51 12.83
N LEU A 40 2.06 9.03 14.00
CA LEU A 40 1.33 8.30 15.06
C LEU A 40 -0.14 8.74 15.17
N ASN A 41 -0.43 9.99 14.85
CA ASN A 41 -1.80 10.51 14.85
C ASN A 41 -2.51 10.17 13.53
N LYS A 42 -3.82 9.95 13.61
CA LYS A 42 -4.66 9.89 12.41
C LYS A 42 -4.55 11.23 11.67
N LEU A 43 -4.35 11.14 10.36
CA LEU A 43 -4.45 12.28 9.48
C LEU A 43 -5.93 12.64 9.35
N TYR A 44 -6.24 13.93 9.47
CA TYR A 44 -7.55 14.49 9.15
C TYR A 44 -7.40 15.48 7.99
N LYS A 45 -7.17 14.93 6.78
CA LYS A 45 -6.85 15.70 5.58
C LYS A 45 -7.68 15.22 4.40
N THR A 46 -8.05 16.13 3.51
CA THR A 46 -8.68 15.78 2.23
C THR A 46 -7.60 15.37 1.22
N ILE A 47 -7.61 14.11 0.79
CA ILE A 47 -6.65 13.53 -0.14
C ILE A 47 -7.40 12.89 -1.31
N THR A 48 -6.83 13.01 -2.50
CA THR A 48 -7.34 12.29 -3.69
C THR A 48 -6.68 10.92 -3.77
N ILE A 49 -7.48 9.86 -3.70
CA ILE A 49 -7.05 8.48 -3.84
C ILE A 49 -7.37 7.99 -5.25
N SER A 50 -6.37 7.48 -5.97
CA SER A 50 -6.56 6.70 -7.19
C SER A 50 -6.99 5.30 -6.78
N VAL A 51 -8.06 4.79 -7.40
CA VAL A 51 -8.48 3.39 -7.26
C VAL A 51 -8.51 2.79 -8.65
N THR A 52 -7.68 1.78 -8.91
CA THR A 52 -7.48 1.26 -10.27
C THR A 52 -7.51 -0.26 -10.32
N GLY A 53 -7.84 -0.79 -11.50
CA GLY A 53 -7.90 -2.23 -11.74
C GLY A 53 -9.21 -2.88 -11.28
N ILE A 54 -10.28 -2.09 -11.15
CA ILE A 54 -11.61 -2.61 -10.80
C ILE A 54 -12.17 -3.38 -12.00
N ASP A 55 -12.55 -4.63 -11.80
CA ASP A 55 -13.23 -5.42 -12.84
C ASP A 55 -14.63 -4.87 -13.14
N GLU A 56 -15.04 -4.83 -14.41
CA GLU A 56 -16.36 -4.30 -14.80
C GLU A 56 -17.55 -5.04 -14.17
N LYS A 57 -17.32 -6.28 -13.73
CA LYS A 57 -18.33 -7.11 -13.05
C LYS A 57 -18.44 -6.81 -11.55
N MET A 58 -17.53 -6.03 -10.99
CA MET A 58 -17.54 -5.69 -9.57
C MET A 58 -18.47 -4.51 -9.32
N ASP A 59 -19.13 -4.52 -8.16
CA ASP A 59 -19.90 -3.37 -7.69
C ASP A 59 -18.94 -2.27 -7.23
N ILE A 60 -19.03 -1.10 -7.87
CA ILE A 60 -18.22 0.07 -7.54
C ILE A 60 -18.47 0.53 -6.09
N ASN A 61 -19.70 0.41 -5.59
CA ASN A 61 -20.03 0.83 -4.23
C ASN A 61 -19.33 -0.04 -3.18
N GLU A 62 -19.31 -1.36 -3.38
CA GLU A 62 -18.54 -2.27 -2.50
C GLU A 62 -17.04 -1.93 -2.51
N VAL A 63 -16.49 -1.53 -3.66
CA VAL A 63 -15.09 -1.07 -3.76
C VAL A 63 -14.89 0.20 -2.93
N ILE A 64 -15.76 1.20 -3.09
CA ILE A 64 -15.68 2.45 -2.34
C ILE A 64 -15.78 2.19 -0.84
N GLU A 65 -16.74 1.38 -0.38
CA GLU A 65 -16.88 1.01 1.03
C GLU A 65 -15.63 0.30 1.58
N ALA A 66 -14.97 -0.53 0.76
CA ALA A 66 -13.72 -1.16 1.15
C ALA A 66 -12.58 -0.14 1.31
N VAL A 67 -12.52 0.87 0.43
CA VAL A 67 -11.56 1.98 0.55
C VAL A 67 -11.88 2.85 1.77
N GLU A 68 -13.15 3.15 2.03
CA GLU A 68 -13.57 3.94 3.19
C GLU A 68 -13.19 3.26 4.50
N ARG A 69 -13.52 1.98 4.67
CA ARG A 69 -13.15 1.20 5.86
C ARG A 69 -11.64 1.23 6.14
N LYS A 70 -10.82 1.38 5.11
CA LYS A 70 -9.36 1.36 5.24
C LYS A 70 -8.76 2.75 5.49
N LEU A 71 -9.30 3.79 4.85
CA LEU A 71 -8.63 5.09 4.76
C LEU A 71 -9.41 6.25 5.39
N GLY A 72 -10.73 6.18 5.51
CA GLY A 72 -11.55 7.29 5.99
C GLY A 72 -12.89 7.40 5.28
N LYS A 73 -13.40 8.62 5.10
CA LYS A 73 -14.72 8.85 4.50
C LYS A 73 -14.60 9.41 3.08
N MET A 74 -15.32 8.84 2.14
CA MET A 74 -15.42 9.35 0.78
C MET A 74 -16.33 10.58 0.75
N GLN A 75 -15.87 11.62 0.05
CA GLN A 75 -16.65 12.84 -0.16
C GLN A 75 -17.31 12.87 -1.54
N LYS A 76 -16.52 12.60 -2.59
CA LYS A 76 -17.01 12.49 -3.97
C LYS A 76 -16.09 11.68 -4.86
N ILE A 77 -16.64 11.19 -5.96
CA ILE A 77 -15.87 10.71 -7.11
C ILE A 77 -15.50 11.94 -7.95
N SER A 78 -14.21 12.24 -8.10
CA SER A 78 -13.74 13.36 -8.93
C SER A 78 -13.47 12.96 -10.38
N GLN A 79 -13.21 11.67 -10.63
CA GLN A 79 -13.03 11.14 -11.97
C GLN A 79 -13.41 9.67 -12.01
N GLN A 80 -14.03 9.24 -13.11
CA GLN A 80 -14.27 7.84 -13.45
C GLN A 80 -13.92 7.62 -14.91
N GLY A 81 -13.21 6.53 -15.20
CA GLY A 81 -12.83 6.17 -16.55
C GLY A 81 -12.73 4.66 -16.73
N LYS A 82 -12.72 4.23 -17.99
CA LYS A 82 -12.51 2.85 -18.38
C LYS A 82 -11.24 2.73 -19.20
N GLN A 83 -10.42 1.74 -18.88
CA GLN A 83 -9.18 1.45 -19.61
C GLN A 83 -8.93 -0.06 -19.62
N TYR A 84 -8.71 -0.63 -20.80
CA TYR A 84 -8.42 -2.06 -20.98
C TYR A 84 -9.41 -3.02 -20.27
N GLY A 85 -10.72 -2.70 -20.31
CA GLY A 85 -11.75 -3.50 -19.65
C GLY A 85 -11.72 -3.41 -18.11
N LYS A 86 -11.09 -2.38 -17.56
CA LYS A 86 -11.06 -2.08 -16.12
C LYS A 86 -11.61 -0.69 -15.86
N ILE A 87 -12.25 -0.52 -14.72
CA ILE A 87 -12.74 0.76 -14.22
C ILE A 87 -11.67 1.36 -13.31
N ASN A 88 -11.43 2.67 -13.48
CA ASN A 88 -10.52 3.47 -12.69
C ASN A 88 -11.28 4.67 -12.11
N LEU A 89 -11.06 4.95 -10.84
CA LEU A 89 -11.69 6.03 -10.09
C LEU A 89 -10.64 6.95 -9.49
N LYS A 90 -10.98 8.22 -9.33
CA LYS A 90 -10.35 9.12 -8.37
C LYS A 90 -11.38 9.52 -7.33
N LEU A 91 -11.09 9.21 -6.08
CA LEU A 91 -11.95 9.50 -4.93
C LEU A 91 -11.34 10.67 -4.17
N VAL A 92 -12.13 11.71 -3.89
CA VAL A 92 -11.78 12.72 -2.90
C VAL A 92 -12.24 12.20 -1.55
N MET A 93 -11.30 12.01 -0.63
CA MET A 93 -11.55 11.37 0.66
C MET A 93 -11.08 12.26 1.80
N GLU A 94 -11.89 12.35 2.86
CA GLU A 94 -11.45 12.78 4.17
C GLU A 94 -10.76 11.59 4.85
N ILE A 95 -9.43 11.61 4.84
CA ILE A 95 -8.63 10.55 5.45
C ILE A 95 -8.78 10.60 6.97
N ARG A 96 -8.80 9.40 7.58
CA ARG A 96 -8.90 9.16 9.03
C ARG A 96 -8.02 7.98 9.47
N CYS A 97 -6.97 7.71 8.73
CA CYS A 97 -5.93 6.73 9.06
C CYS A 97 -4.60 7.45 9.37
N THR A 98 -3.66 6.75 9.98
CA THR A 98 -2.30 7.28 10.22
C THR A 98 -1.57 7.51 8.89
N GLU A 99 -0.53 8.36 8.91
CA GLU A 99 0.33 8.50 7.73
C GLU A 99 0.92 7.14 7.34
N GLU A 100 1.35 6.33 8.31
CA GLU A 100 1.88 5.00 8.05
C GLU A 100 0.87 4.11 7.31
N GLU A 101 -0.38 4.05 7.76
CA GLU A 101 -1.43 3.26 7.10
C GLU A 101 -1.73 3.75 5.69
N LEU A 102 -1.84 5.06 5.50
CA LEU A 102 -2.07 5.67 4.18
C LEU A 102 -0.91 5.32 3.22
N MET A 103 0.30 5.33 3.76
CA MET A 103 1.52 5.08 3.03
C MET A 103 1.79 3.60 2.76
N ASN A 104 1.38 2.71 3.65
CA ASN A 104 1.63 1.28 3.55
C ASN A 104 0.46 0.51 2.92
N THR A 105 -0.62 1.19 2.52
CA THR A 105 -1.75 0.57 1.81
C THR A 105 -1.60 0.78 0.30
N TRP A 106 -1.38 -0.32 -0.41
CA TRP A 106 -1.12 -0.33 -1.86
C TRP A 106 -2.24 -0.98 -2.66
N GLY A 107 -2.96 -1.86 -2.01
CA GLY A 107 -4.15 -2.44 -2.56
C GLY A 107 -5.08 -2.93 -1.47
N ILE A 108 -6.31 -3.15 -1.89
CA ILE A 108 -7.38 -3.70 -1.07
C ILE A 108 -7.82 -5.01 -1.71
N LEU A 109 -7.79 -6.08 -0.93
CA LEU A 109 -8.28 -7.37 -1.35
C LEU A 109 -9.80 -7.40 -1.18
N LEU A 110 -10.54 -7.45 -2.28
CA LEU A 110 -12.00 -7.54 -2.30
C LEU A 110 -12.42 -8.70 -3.19
N LYS A 111 -13.19 -9.66 -2.65
CA LYS A 111 -13.63 -10.87 -3.38
C LYS A 111 -12.47 -11.57 -4.12
N ASN A 112 -11.35 -11.72 -3.42
CA ASN A 112 -10.09 -12.28 -3.92
C ASN A 112 -9.42 -11.53 -5.09
N ARG A 113 -9.88 -10.32 -5.42
CA ARG A 113 -9.24 -9.43 -6.38
C ARG A 113 -8.52 -8.33 -5.65
N MET A 114 -7.28 -8.09 -6.05
CA MET A 114 -6.49 -7.00 -5.50
C MET A 114 -6.75 -5.72 -6.30
N ILE A 115 -7.34 -4.72 -5.64
CA ILE A 115 -7.61 -3.41 -6.23
C ILE A 115 -6.52 -2.46 -5.81
N LYS A 116 -5.86 -1.79 -6.75
CA LYS A 116 -4.76 -0.89 -6.44
C LYS A 116 -5.27 0.44 -5.90
N ILE A 117 -4.66 0.94 -4.83
CA ILE A 117 -4.97 2.27 -4.27
C ILE A 117 -3.70 3.11 -4.09
N GLU A 118 -3.76 4.40 -4.44
CA GLU A 118 -2.62 5.32 -4.35
C GLU A 118 -3.05 6.76 -4.00
N PRO A 119 -2.44 7.44 -2.99
CA PRO A 119 -2.77 8.82 -2.67
C PRO A 119 -2.06 9.83 -3.60
N ILE A 120 -2.73 10.32 -4.64
CA ILE A 120 -2.13 11.01 -5.79
C ILE A 120 -1.63 12.44 -5.49
N ASN A 121 -2.11 13.07 -4.42
CA ASN A 121 -1.71 14.44 -4.05
C ASN A 121 -1.04 14.50 -2.68
N TYR A 122 -0.50 13.38 -2.19
CA TYR A 122 0.17 13.30 -0.90
C TYR A 122 1.51 12.56 -1.02
N LYS A 123 2.61 13.27 -0.79
CA LYS A 123 3.98 12.71 -0.80
C LYS A 123 4.28 11.84 -2.04
N ASN A 124 3.92 12.32 -3.24
CA ASN A 124 4.08 11.61 -4.52
C ASN A 124 5.47 11.04 -4.79
N HIS A 125 6.52 11.71 -4.32
CA HIS A 125 7.90 11.21 -4.45
C HIS A 125 8.08 9.86 -3.75
N VAL A 126 7.44 9.66 -2.59
CA VAL A 126 7.48 8.39 -1.85
C VAL A 126 6.76 7.31 -2.64
N ILE A 127 5.60 7.60 -3.23
CA ILE A 127 4.82 6.67 -4.08
C ILE A 127 5.62 6.25 -5.33
N ARG A 128 6.37 7.17 -5.92
CA ARG A 128 7.25 6.85 -7.07
C ARG A 128 8.43 5.96 -6.70
N GLN A 129 9.06 6.21 -5.55
CA GLN A 129 10.16 5.36 -5.05
C GLN A 129 9.65 3.96 -4.74
N ARG A 130 8.47 3.90 -4.12
CA ARG A 130 7.69 2.70 -3.86
C ARG A 130 7.49 1.81 -5.08
N GLY A 131 7.12 2.36 -6.23
CA GLY A 131 6.97 1.57 -7.46
C GLY A 131 8.22 0.76 -7.88
N LYS A 132 9.40 1.08 -7.31
CA LYS A 132 10.67 0.38 -7.53
C LYS A 132 10.87 -0.81 -6.58
N ILE A 133 10.16 -0.85 -5.46
CA ILE A 133 10.23 -1.93 -4.45
C ILE A 133 9.30 -3.06 -4.87
N SER A 134 9.64 -3.69 -5.98
CA SER A 134 8.88 -4.76 -6.59
C SER A 134 9.75 -5.91 -7.04
N ALA A 135 9.12 -7.06 -7.19
CA ALA A 135 9.66 -8.28 -7.79
C ALA A 135 8.53 -8.99 -8.55
N SER A 136 8.87 -9.89 -9.44
CA SER A 136 7.92 -10.67 -10.20
C SER A 136 8.17 -12.15 -9.97
N VAL A 137 7.10 -12.92 -9.77
CA VAL A 137 7.15 -14.39 -9.85
C VAL A 137 6.88 -14.74 -11.31
N ILE A 138 7.85 -15.33 -11.99
CA ILE A 138 7.79 -15.56 -13.44
C ILE A 138 7.52 -17.02 -13.81
N ASP A 139 7.16 -17.22 -15.07
CA ASP A 139 6.94 -18.53 -15.69
C ASP A 139 5.95 -19.45 -14.95
N ILE A 140 4.90 -18.85 -14.39
CA ILE A 140 3.81 -19.58 -13.76
C ILE A 140 2.93 -20.18 -14.87
N PRO A 141 2.78 -21.52 -14.96
CA PRO A 141 1.92 -22.15 -15.94
C PRO A 141 0.45 -21.71 -15.77
N ASN A 142 -0.28 -21.62 -16.87
CA ASN A 142 -1.68 -21.17 -16.84
C ASN A 142 -2.62 -22.13 -16.08
N GLU A 143 -2.21 -23.37 -15.88
CA GLU A 143 -2.91 -24.40 -15.13
C GLU A 143 -2.90 -24.12 -13.62
N ILE A 144 -2.00 -23.25 -13.14
CA ILE A 144 -1.95 -22.84 -11.75
C ILE A 144 -2.89 -21.66 -11.53
N ASP A 145 -3.85 -21.86 -10.62
CA ASP A 145 -4.81 -20.84 -10.25
C ASP A 145 -4.12 -19.63 -9.62
N GLU A 146 -4.50 -18.44 -10.09
CA GLU A 146 -4.07 -17.15 -9.55
C GLU A 146 -4.34 -17.06 -8.03
N LEU A 147 -5.43 -17.68 -7.56
CA LEU A 147 -5.79 -17.68 -6.13
C LEU A 147 -4.79 -18.47 -5.27
N GLU A 148 -4.21 -19.55 -5.79
CA GLU A 148 -3.18 -20.32 -5.08
C GLU A 148 -1.92 -19.46 -4.91
N VAL A 149 -1.50 -18.78 -5.98
CA VAL A 149 -0.36 -17.85 -5.94
C VAL A 149 -0.63 -16.69 -4.99
N ALA A 150 -1.81 -16.07 -5.08
CA ALA A 150 -2.20 -14.91 -4.26
C ALA A 150 -2.18 -15.21 -2.75
N LYS A 151 -2.58 -16.42 -2.34
CA LYS A 151 -2.50 -16.86 -0.93
C LYS A 151 -1.06 -16.87 -0.43
N ILE A 152 -0.12 -17.38 -1.23
CA ILE A 152 1.31 -17.40 -0.88
C ILE A 152 1.86 -15.98 -0.81
N LEU A 153 1.57 -15.14 -1.81
CA LEU A 153 2.02 -13.75 -1.85
C LEU A 153 1.58 -12.97 -0.60
N ARG A 154 0.35 -13.23 -0.11
CA ARG A 154 -0.13 -12.63 1.13
C ARG A 154 0.66 -13.09 2.35
N GLN A 155 1.02 -14.37 2.43
CA GLN A 155 1.77 -14.92 3.57
C GLN A 155 3.21 -14.40 3.65
N ILE A 156 3.83 -14.09 2.51
CA ILE A 156 5.17 -13.52 2.44
C ILE A 156 5.20 -11.98 2.57
N GLY A 157 4.06 -11.36 2.91
CA GLY A 157 3.99 -9.93 3.20
C GLY A 157 3.82 -9.01 1.99
N ALA A 158 3.43 -9.53 0.82
CA ALA A 158 3.11 -8.68 -0.33
C ALA A 158 1.96 -7.71 -0.03
N ARG A 159 2.09 -6.46 -0.47
CA ARG A 159 1.09 -5.40 -0.24
C ARG A 159 0.16 -5.17 -1.42
N TYR A 160 0.64 -5.46 -2.62
CA TYR A 160 -0.13 -5.40 -3.85
C TYR A 160 0.47 -6.36 -4.87
N TRP A 161 -0.37 -6.96 -5.70
CA TRP A 161 0.08 -7.75 -6.84
C TRP A 161 -0.93 -7.72 -7.98
N TYR A 162 -0.45 -7.99 -9.19
CA TYR A 162 -1.30 -8.18 -10.35
C TYR A 162 -0.69 -9.15 -11.37
N LYS A 163 -1.58 -9.88 -12.05
CA LYS A 163 -1.23 -10.81 -13.13
C LYS A 163 -0.88 -10.05 -14.40
N SER A 164 0.18 -10.46 -15.08
CA SER A 164 0.43 -10.11 -16.48
C SER A 164 0.81 -11.36 -17.27
N ASN A 165 0.25 -11.49 -18.48
CA ASN A 165 0.55 -12.63 -19.35
C ASN A 165 1.92 -12.45 -20.02
N ASN A 166 2.67 -13.53 -20.15
CA ASN A 166 3.90 -13.52 -20.94
C ASN A 166 3.60 -13.43 -22.43
N LYS A 167 4.58 -12.98 -23.23
CA LYS A 167 4.42 -12.79 -24.69
C LYS A 167 3.95 -14.06 -25.40
N ASN A 168 4.39 -15.23 -24.95
CA ASN A 168 4.02 -16.52 -25.52
C ASN A 168 2.64 -17.05 -25.07
N ARG A 169 1.98 -16.36 -24.12
CA ARG A 169 0.71 -16.73 -23.48
C ARG A 169 0.62 -18.14 -22.87
N ARG A 170 1.72 -18.89 -22.79
CA ARG A 170 1.77 -20.23 -22.18
C ARG A 170 1.93 -20.18 -20.67
N SER A 171 2.50 -19.08 -20.19
CA SER A 171 2.67 -18.78 -18.77
C SER A 171 2.26 -17.34 -18.48
N TYR A 172 2.08 -17.05 -17.20
CA TYR A 172 1.92 -15.71 -16.69
C TYR A 172 2.99 -15.40 -15.64
N GLN A 173 3.11 -14.13 -15.32
CA GLN A 173 3.88 -13.67 -14.18
C GLN A 173 2.98 -12.90 -13.22
N MET A 174 3.35 -12.89 -11.95
CA MET A 174 2.72 -12.08 -10.92
C MET A 174 3.68 -10.96 -10.54
N ASN A 175 3.29 -9.71 -10.78
CA ASN A 175 4.09 -8.55 -10.36
C ASN A 175 3.68 -8.20 -8.93
N VAL A 176 4.65 -8.10 -8.03
CA VAL A 176 4.46 -8.03 -6.59
C VAL A 176 5.16 -6.82 -6.02
N TYR A 177 4.47 -6.09 -5.15
CA TYR A 177 4.96 -4.88 -4.51
C TYR A 177 5.02 -5.06 -2.99
N PHE A 178 6.08 -4.53 -2.40
CA PHE A 178 6.39 -4.66 -0.98
C PHE A 178 6.45 -3.29 -0.32
N ASN A 179 6.40 -3.28 1.01
CA ASN A 179 6.37 -2.03 1.76
C ASN A 179 7.72 -1.30 1.73
N ASN A 180 8.78 -2.08 1.90
CA ASN A 180 10.16 -1.60 1.93
C ASN A 180 11.11 -2.65 1.34
N GLU A 181 12.37 -2.26 1.19
CA GLU A 181 13.40 -3.09 0.56
C GLU A 181 13.75 -4.35 1.37
N ASN A 182 13.67 -4.29 2.70
CA ASN A 182 13.92 -5.44 3.56
C ASN A 182 12.81 -6.47 3.41
N ASP A 183 11.54 -6.04 3.41
CA ASP A 183 10.39 -6.93 3.15
C ASP A 183 10.54 -7.63 1.79
N ARG A 184 10.96 -6.89 0.76
CA ARG A 184 11.24 -7.48 -0.56
C ARG A 184 12.35 -8.52 -0.48
N LYS A 185 13.49 -8.19 0.13
CA LYS A 185 14.65 -9.09 0.28
C LYS A 185 14.28 -10.37 1.02
N GLU A 186 13.50 -10.26 2.09
CA GLU A 186 12.99 -11.41 2.83
C GLU A 186 12.06 -12.27 1.97
N ALA A 187 11.14 -11.64 1.23
CA ALA A 187 10.21 -12.34 0.36
C ALA A 187 10.91 -13.09 -0.79
N ILE A 188 11.87 -12.47 -1.46
CA ILE A 188 12.62 -13.11 -2.56
C ILE A 188 13.61 -14.17 -2.07
N GLY A 189 14.01 -14.13 -0.80
CA GLY A 189 14.79 -15.18 -0.16
C GLY A 189 13.99 -16.46 0.11
N ARG A 190 12.66 -16.40 -0.01
CA ARG A 190 11.75 -17.55 0.16
C ARG A 190 11.42 -18.18 -1.19
N LYS A 191 11.51 -19.51 -1.26
CA LYS A 191 11.04 -20.29 -2.39
C LYS A 191 9.53 -20.32 -2.44
N ILE A 192 8.95 -20.05 -3.61
CA ILE A 192 7.51 -20.25 -3.84
C ILE A 192 7.33 -21.65 -4.40
N LYS A 193 6.64 -22.52 -3.65
CA LYS A 193 6.36 -23.89 -4.05
C LYS A 193 4.85 -24.11 -4.22
N ILE A 194 4.41 -24.57 -5.39
CA ILE A 194 3.01 -24.94 -5.69
C ILE A 194 3.01 -26.26 -6.44
N LYS A 195 2.26 -27.27 -5.96
CA LYS A 195 2.15 -28.61 -6.59
C LYS A 195 3.52 -29.19 -6.96
N ASP A 196 4.46 -29.12 -6.01
CA ASP A 196 5.86 -29.56 -6.15
C ASP A 196 6.77 -28.80 -7.11
N GLN A 197 6.25 -27.80 -7.83
CA GLN A 197 7.04 -26.90 -8.64
C GLN A 197 7.52 -25.69 -7.83
N ILE A 198 8.79 -25.30 -8.03
CA ILE A 198 9.38 -24.10 -7.44
C ILE A 198 9.41 -22.99 -8.50
N PHE A 199 8.96 -21.79 -8.13
CA PHE A 199 8.90 -20.63 -9.03
C PHE A 199 10.03 -19.65 -8.77
N THR A 200 10.48 -19.03 -9.85
CA THR A 200 11.60 -18.10 -9.86
C THR A 200 11.13 -16.69 -9.56
N TRP A 201 11.86 -16.01 -8.68
CA TRP A 201 11.76 -14.57 -8.50
C TRP A 201 12.60 -13.84 -9.54
N PHE A 202 12.05 -12.76 -10.10
CA PHE A 202 12.71 -11.86 -11.02
C PHE A 202 12.63 -10.42 -10.48
N PHE A 203 13.75 -9.73 -10.36
CA PHE A 203 13.78 -8.36 -9.85
C PHE A 203 14.94 -7.55 -10.43
N ARG A 204 14.84 -6.22 -10.34
CA ARG A 204 15.92 -5.31 -10.72
C ARG A 204 16.78 -4.98 -9.50
N ALA A 205 18.10 -5.17 -9.63
CA ALA A 205 19.06 -4.74 -8.62
C ALA A 205 19.13 -3.21 -8.54
N GLU A 206 19.37 -2.68 -7.34
CA GLU A 206 19.35 -1.24 -7.05
C GLU A 206 20.55 -0.48 -7.64
N THR A 207 21.67 -1.16 -7.85
CA THR A 207 22.91 -0.59 -8.41
C THR A 207 23.13 -1.10 -9.84
N GLY A 208 22.90 -0.23 -10.83
CA GLY A 208 23.50 -0.39 -12.15
C GLY A 208 23.13 -1.66 -12.92
N GLY A 209 21.84 -1.80 -13.27
CA GLY A 209 21.45 -2.36 -14.57
C GLY A 209 21.42 -3.88 -14.77
N ARG A 210 21.83 -4.72 -13.81
CA ARG A 210 21.67 -6.18 -13.96
C ARG A 210 20.41 -6.70 -13.29
N GLN A 211 19.56 -7.33 -14.10
CA GLN A 211 18.42 -8.14 -13.67
C GLN A 211 18.95 -9.37 -12.93
N GLN A 212 18.29 -9.77 -11.86
CA GLN A 212 18.65 -10.94 -11.06
C GLN A 212 17.47 -11.90 -10.96
N SER A 213 17.78 -13.20 -10.97
CA SER A 213 16.82 -14.28 -10.78
C SER A 213 17.29 -15.23 -9.67
N ILE A 214 16.37 -15.62 -8.78
CA ILE A 214 16.63 -16.55 -7.67
C ILE A 214 15.62 -17.71 -7.74
N PHE A 215 16.13 -18.93 -7.51
CA PHE A 215 15.37 -20.20 -7.51
C PHE A 215 14.91 -20.61 -6.11
#